data_AF-A0A2N3C1V1-F1
#
_entry.id   AF-A0A2N3C1V1-F1
#
_cell.length_a   1.000
_cell.length_b   1.000
_cell.length_c   1.000
_cell.angle_alpha   90.00
_cell.angle_beta   90.00
_cell.angle_gamma   90.00
#
_symmetry.space_group_name_H-M   'P 1'
#
loop_
_entity.id
_entity.type
_entity.pdbx_description
1 polymer ?
#
loop_
_entity_poly.entity_id
_entity_poly.type
_entity_poly.pdbx_seq_one_letter_code
_entity_poly.pdbx_strand_id
1 'polypeptide(L)'
;MTSRLLPALFAGAFSLALLFAAPVLAAGKTLDEDNPPPEASEAPEGSMTLDHMDEIVHRLDEDAVREGGMWNFKVADVPVMIVTDEKNDRMRVMVAIRKVDELDSAELMRLLQADFDSALDARYAVAHEILWSAYIHPLAALHDRQFISAIGQTVNLALTYGTSYTSGALVFGGGDSQQLLRRQLIDELQKKGRKA
;
A
#
# COMPACT_ATOMS: atom_id res chain seq x y z
N MET A 1 29.49 -20.37 60.43
CA MET A 1 29.83 -19.14 61.19
C MET A 1 29.20 -17.96 60.48
N THR A 2 27.95 -17.65 60.79
CA THR A 2 27.26 -16.40 60.39
C THR A 2 26.21 -16.13 61.46
N SER A 3 26.59 -15.34 62.45
CA SER A 3 25.77 -14.96 63.61
C SER A 3 24.99 -13.68 63.28
N ARG A 4 23.66 -13.77 63.35
CA ARG A 4 22.73 -12.64 63.47
C ARG A 4 22.50 -12.35 64.96
N LEU A 5 22.61 -11.09 65.36
CA LEU A 5 22.20 -10.48 66.65
C LEU A 5 21.77 -9.04 66.30
N LEU A 6 20.79 -8.33 66.85
CA LEU A 6 19.77 -8.40 67.92
C LEU A 6 18.88 -7.12 67.71
N PRO A 7 18.01 -6.64 68.64
CA PRO A 7 16.83 -7.18 69.30
C PRO A 7 15.52 -6.37 69.00
N ALA A 8 14.41 -6.87 69.55
CA ALA A 8 13.08 -6.25 69.66
C ALA A 8 13.00 -5.11 70.69
N LEU A 9 11.89 -4.34 70.71
CA LEU A 9 11.12 -3.93 71.91
C LEU A 9 9.87 -3.04 71.61
N PHE A 10 8.76 -3.35 72.33
CA PHE A 10 7.51 -2.59 72.64
C PHE A 10 6.58 -2.12 71.47
N ALA A 11 5.27 -2.44 71.32
CA ALA A 11 4.09 -2.76 72.15
C ALA A 11 3.04 -1.62 72.21
N GLY A 12 1.79 -1.94 71.81
CA GLY A 12 0.51 -1.27 72.14
C GLY A 12 0.15 -0.03 71.31
N ALA A 13 -1.11 0.32 71.00
CA ALA A 13 -2.43 -0.29 71.07
C ALA A 13 -3.43 0.70 70.41
N PHE A 14 -4.51 0.16 69.83
CA PHE A 14 -5.87 0.75 69.71
C PHE A 14 -6.18 1.98 68.82
N SER A 15 -7.08 1.72 67.85
CA SER A 15 -8.29 2.48 67.45
C SER A 15 -8.17 3.92 66.92
N LEU A 16 -8.68 4.16 65.70
CA LEU A 16 -10.11 4.39 65.41
C LEU A 16 -10.23 4.91 63.98
N ALA A 17 -11.02 4.23 63.15
CA ALA A 17 -11.35 4.67 61.80
C ALA A 17 -12.24 5.92 61.85
N LEU A 18 -11.90 6.95 61.08
CA LEU A 18 -12.77 8.08 60.77
C LEU A 18 -12.61 8.42 59.29
N LEU A 19 -13.70 8.21 58.56
CA LEU A 19 -13.92 8.58 57.16
C LEU A 19 -13.80 10.09 56.97
N PHE A 20 -13.03 10.50 55.96
CA PHE A 20 -13.32 11.71 55.19
C PHE A 20 -13.04 11.42 53.71
N ALA A 21 -14.11 11.10 52.97
CA ALA A 21 -14.09 11.14 51.51
C ALA A 21 -14.17 12.61 51.08
N ALA A 22 -13.10 13.11 50.46
CA ALA A 22 -13.09 14.44 49.85
C ALA A 22 -13.75 14.39 48.47
N PRO A 23 -14.62 15.34 48.11
CA PRO A 23 -15.10 15.48 46.74
C PRO A 23 -14.05 16.25 45.94
N VAL A 24 -13.40 15.59 44.97
CA VAL A 24 -12.62 16.30 43.95
C VAL A 24 -13.58 16.61 42.80
N LEU A 25 -13.97 17.88 42.73
CA LEU A 25 -14.62 18.49 41.59
C LEU A 25 -13.56 19.30 40.83
N ALA A 26 -13.35 18.96 39.55
CA ALA A 26 -13.00 19.86 38.42
C ALA A 26 -11.99 19.22 37.46
N ALA A 27 -12.45 18.90 36.24
CA ALA A 27 -11.97 19.51 35.00
C ALA A 27 -12.67 18.82 33.82
N GLY A 28 -13.47 19.58 33.09
CA GLY A 28 -14.29 19.11 31.99
C GLY A 28 -13.48 18.46 30.87
N LYS A 29 -13.94 17.30 30.45
CA LYS A 29 -13.64 16.70 29.15
C LYS A 29 -14.96 16.73 28.40
N THR A 30 -15.17 17.74 27.56
CA THR A 30 -16.19 17.68 26.52
C THR A 30 -15.73 16.60 25.56
N LEU A 31 -16.23 15.38 25.76
CA LEU A 31 -16.25 14.38 24.72
C LEU A 31 -17.28 14.89 23.73
N ASP A 32 -16.83 15.28 22.53
CA ASP A 32 -17.73 15.45 21.39
C ASP A 32 -18.37 14.08 21.12
N GLU A 33 -19.50 13.82 21.78
CA GLU A 33 -20.28 12.56 21.72
C GLU A 33 -21.13 12.45 20.45
N ASP A 34 -21.14 13.47 19.59
CA ASP A 34 -22.05 13.58 18.44
C ASP A 34 -21.41 13.37 17.07
N ASN A 35 -20.13 12.98 17.00
CA ASN A 35 -19.53 12.60 15.72
C ASN A 35 -19.21 11.10 15.72
N PRO A 36 -20.12 10.23 15.26
CA PRO A 36 -19.74 8.85 15.00
C PRO A 36 -18.52 8.86 14.05
N PRO A 37 -17.52 7.98 14.25
CA PRO A 37 -16.47 7.79 13.25
C PRO A 37 -17.15 7.63 11.89
N PRO A 38 -16.66 8.28 10.82
CA PRO A 38 -17.26 8.10 9.50
C PRO A 38 -17.32 6.60 9.26
N GLU A 39 -18.53 6.06 9.15
CA GLU A 39 -18.74 4.65 8.86
C GLU A 39 -18.01 4.38 7.56
N ALA A 40 -16.84 3.75 7.67
CA ALA A 40 -16.17 3.17 6.55
C ALA A 40 -17.14 2.11 6.05
N SER A 41 -17.91 2.45 5.01
CA SER A 41 -18.54 1.47 4.15
C SER A 41 -17.40 0.64 3.56
N GLU A 42 -17.00 -0.39 4.29
CA GLU A 42 -16.20 -1.49 3.79
C GLU A 42 -17.16 -2.30 2.94
N ALA A 43 -17.00 -2.18 1.62
CA ALA A 43 -17.66 -3.09 0.69
C ALA A 43 -17.31 -4.52 1.14
N PRO A 44 -18.27 -5.47 1.11
CA PRO A 44 -18.00 -6.83 1.55
C PRO A 44 -16.76 -7.39 0.83
N GLU A 45 -15.85 -8.00 1.58
CA GLU A 45 -14.72 -8.73 1.01
C GLU A 45 -15.24 -9.78 0.01
N GLY A 46 -14.63 -9.84 -1.19
CA GLY A 46 -14.78 -11.00 -2.07
C GLY A 46 -16.05 -11.13 -2.91
N SER A 47 -16.67 -10.02 -3.33
CA SER A 47 -17.87 -10.05 -4.18
C SER A 47 -17.60 -10.07 -5.69
N MET A 48 -16.34 -10.03 -6.12
CA MET A 48 -16.02 -9.85 -7.55
C MET A 48 -16.38 -11.07 -8.40
N THR A 49 -17.27 -10.87 -9.37
CA THR A 49 -17.53 -11.81 -10.47
C THR A 49 -16.96 -11.26 -11.77
N LEU A 50 -16.80 -12.11 -12.80
CA LEU A 50 -16.32 -11.63 -14.11
C LEU A 50 -17.28 -10.63 -14.75
N ASP A 51 -18.60 -10.79 -14.57
CA ASP A 51 -19.58 -9.86 -15.13
C ASP A 51 -19.58 -8.52 -14.39
N HIS A 52 -19.44 -8.53 -13.06
CA HIS A 52 -19.28 -7.29 -12.29
C HIS A 52 -17.97 -6.57 -12.63
N MET A 53 -16.89 -7.33 -12.84
CA MET A 53 -15.63 -6.81 -13.33
C MET A 53 -15.80 -6.12 -14.70
N ASP A 54 -16.56 -6.75 -15.59
CA ASP A 54 -16.86 -6.24 -16.92
C ASP A 54 -17.62 -4.91 -16.89
N GLU A 55 -18.60 -4.78 -16.00
CA GLU A 55 -19.32 -3.53 -15.76
C GLU A 55 -18.41 -2.42 -15.24
N ILE A 56 -17.45 -2.74 -14.37
CA ILE A 56 -16.46 -1.77 -13.89
C ILE A 56 -15.54 -1.36 -15.05
N VAL A 57 -15.02 -2.31 -15.83
CA VAL A 57 -14.09 -2.04 -16.93
C VAL A 57 -14.75 -1.15 -17.99
N HIS A 58 -15.99 -1.43 -18.40
CA HIS A 58 -16.69 -0.61 -19.39
C HIS A 58 -17.06 0.80 -18.89
N ARG A 59 -17.15 1.00 -17.57
CA ARG A 59 -17.27 2.35 -16.98
C ARG A 59 -15.96 3.13 -17.03
N LEU A 60 -14.82 2.45 -17.07
CA LEU A 60 -13.51 3.08 -17.19
C LEU A 60 -13.17 3.37 -18.66
N ASP A 61 -13.60 2.51 -19.57
CA ASP A 61 -13.41 2.63 -21.01
C ASP A 61 -14.59 1.98 -21.76
N GLU A 62 -15.39 2.80 -22.43
CA GLU A 62 -16.58 2.33 -23.18
C GLU A 62 -16.19 1.42 -24.36
N ASP A 63 -14.96 1.54 -24.88
CA ASP A 63 -14.44 0.74 -25.99
C ASP A 63 -13.71 -0.54 -25.54
N ALA A 64 -13.83 -0.90 -24.25
CA ALA A 64 -13.22 -2.10 -23.70
C ALA A 64 -13.65 -3.36 -24.46
N VAL A 65 -12.69 -4.27 -24.66
CA VAL A 65 -12.93 -5.56 -25.31
C VAL A 65 -12.74 -6.69 -24.31
N ARG A 66 -13.80 -7.47 -24.09
CA ARG A 66 -13.77 -8.69 -23.28
C ARG A 66 -13.75 -9.94 -24.17
N GLU A 67 -12.82 -10.84 -23.88
CA GLU A 67 -12.72 -12.18 -24.49
C GLU A 67 -12.64 -13.24 -23.38
N GLY A 68 -13.80 -13.74 -22.95
CA GLY A 68 -13.90 -14.68 -21.85
C GLY A 68 -13.46 -14.05 -20.51
N GLY A 69 -12.37 -14.56 -19.95
CA GLY A 69 -11.74 -14.06 -18.72
C GLY A 69 -10.62 -13.04 -18.96
N MET A 70 -10.56 -12.43 -20.14
CA MET A 70 -9.56 -11.42 -20.50
C MET A 70 -10.23 -10.11 -20.90
N TRP A 71 -9.60 -8.99 -20.54
CA TRP A 71 -10.02 -7.66 -20.95
C TRP A 71 -8.85 -6.88 -21.54
N ASN A 72 -9.13 -6.11 -22.59
CA ASN A 72 -8.22 -5.11 -23.15
C ASN A 72 -8.94 -3.77 -23.21
N PHE A 73 -8.35 -2.74 -22.64
CA PHE A 73 -8.94 -1.40 -22.54
C PHE A 73 -7.84 -0.36 -22.29
N LYS A 74 -8.21 0.91 -22.14
CA LYS A 74 -7.28 2.00 -21.88
C LYS A 74 -7.62 2.74 -20.60
N VAL A 75 -6.58 3.22 -19.92
CA VAL A 75 -6.69 4.17 -18.81
C VAL A 75 -5.64 5.25 -19.01
N ALA A 76 -6.05 6.51 -19.12
CA ALA A 76 -5.15 7.64 -19.42
C ALA A 76 -4.25 7.36 -20.65
N ASP A 77 -4.84 6.86 -21.75
CA ASP A 77 -4.18 6.45 -22.99
C ASP A 77 -3.17 5.28 -22.86
N VAL A 78 -3.05 4.67 -21.69
CA VAL A 78 -2.20 3.49 -21.46
C VAL A 78 -3.02 2.21 -21.73
N PRO A 79 -2.57 1.31 -22.63
CA PRO A 79 -3.20 0.02 -22.82
C PRO A 79 -3.06 -0.87 -21.58
N VAL A 80 -4.19 -1.33 -21.06
CA VAL A 80 -4.28 -2.22 -19.90
C VAL A 80 -4.86 -3.56 -20.34
N MET A 81 -4.26 -4.63 -19.86
CA MET A 81 -4.76 -5.99 -20.01
C MET A 81 -5.11 -6.58 -18.65
N ILE A 82 -6.25 -7.25 -18.57
CA ILE A 82 -6.60 -8.10 -17.42
C ILE A 82 -6.69 -9.53 -17.90
N VAL A 83 -6.13 -10.45 -17.12
CA VAL A 83 -6.26 -11.90 -17.33
C VAL A 83 -6.72 -12.55 -16.02
N THR A 84 -7.73 -13.40 -16.11
CA THR A 84 -8.27 -14.14 -14.98
C THR A 84 -8.15 -15.65 -15.19
N ASP A 85 -8.02 -16.37 -14.08
CA ASP A 85 -8.12 -17.82 -13.99
C ASP A 85 -9.00 -18.15 -12.78
N GLU A 86 -10.30 -18.32 -13.04
CA GLU A 86 -11.30 -18.64 -12.00
C GLU A 86 -11.00 -19.97 -11.30
N LYS A 87 -10.41 -20.94 -12.01
CA LYS A 87 -10.13 -22.26 -11.44
C LYS A 87 -9.02 -22.20 -10.38
N ASN A 88 -8.03 -21.35 -10.61
CA ASN A 88 -6.90 -21.18 -9.70
C ASN A 88 -7.05 -19.95 -8.79
N ASP A 89 -8.20 -19.26 -8.85
CA ASP A 89 -8.49 -18.05 -8.10
C ASP A 89 -7.39 -16.99 -8.30
N ARG A 90 -7.16 -16.59 -9.55
CA ARG A 90 -6.15 -15.59 -9.91
C ARG A 90 -6.71 -14.55 -10.85
N MET A 91 -6.31 -13.31 -10.61
CA MET A 91 -6.45 -12.20 -11.51
C MET A 91 -5.10 -11.52 -11.63
N ARG A 92 -4.79 -11.05 -12.84
CA ARG A 92 -3.65 -10.18 -13.09
C ARG A 92 -4.07 -8.99 -13.93
N VAL A 93 -3.73 -7.79 -13.48
CA VAL A 93 -3.73 -6.58 -14.30
C VAL A 93 -2.31 -6.36 -14.82
N MET A 94 -2.16 -6.00 -16.09
CA MET A 94 -0.85 -5.83 -16.74
C MET A 94 -0.83 -4.61 -17.65
N VAL A 95 0.32 -3.94 -17.68
CA VAL A 95 0.67 -2.94 -18.67
C VAL A 95 2.06 -3.27 -19.23
N ALA A 96 2.16 -3.40 -20.55
CA ALA A 96 3.44 -3.58 -21.22
C ALA A 96 4.22 -2.26 -21.18
N ILE A 97 5.49 -2.30 -20.76
CA ILE A 97 6.34 -1.11 -20.65
C ILE A 97 7.27 -1.03 -21.86
N ARG A 98 8.14 -2.02 -22.05
CA ARG A 98 9.11 -2.07 -23.17
C ARG A 98 9.70 -3.47 -23.31
N LYS A 99 10.50 -3.69 -24.36
CA LYS A 99 11.30 -4.91 -24.51
C LYS A 99 12.48 -4.91 -23.54
N VAL A 100 12.90 -6.10 -23.11
CA VAL A 100 13.97 -6.27 -22.12
C VAL A 100 15.38 -6.25 -22.71
N ASP A 101 15.52 -6.39 -24.03
CA ASP A 101 16.81 -6.32 -24.74
C ASP A 101 17.50 -4.95 -24.60
N GLU A 102 16.74 -3.93 -24.22
CA GLU A 102 17.22 -2.58 -23.95
C GLU A 102 17.50 -2.29 -22.47
N LEU A 103 17.31 -3.26 -21.56
CA LEU A 103 17.55 -3.09 -20.12
C LEU A 103 18.97 -3.51 -19.73
N ASP A 104 19.68 -2.63 -19.04
CA ASP A 104 20.96 -2.98 -18.42
C ASP A 104 20.82 -3.54 -16.99
N SER A 105 21.91 -4.07 -16.44
CA SER A 105 21.92 -4.64 -15.08
C SER A 105 21.61 -3.61 -13.98
N ALA A 106 21.91 -2.33 -14.20
CA ALA A 106 21.63 -1.28 -13.23
C ALA A 106 20.14 -0.93 -13.24
N GLU A 107 19.50 -0.90 -14.42
CA GLU A 107 18.05 -0.77 -14.55
C GLU A 107 17.34 -1.96 -13.90
N LEU A 108 17.75 -3.20 -14.18
CA LEU A 108 17.16 -4.39 -13.53
C LEU A 108 17.28 -4.33 -11.99
N MET A 109 18.44 -3.92 -11.47
CA MET A 109 18.60 -3.71 -10.04
C MET A 109 17.65 -2.62 -9.51
N ARG A 110 17.52 -1.51 -10.25
CA ARG A 110 16.61 -0.41 -9.87
C ARG A 110 15.16 -0.86 -9.81
N LEU A 111 14.72 -1.74 -10.72
CA LEU A 111 13.39 -2.33 -10.72
C LEU A 111 13.15 -3.20 -9.48
N LEU A 112 14.11 -4.09 -9.14
CA LEU A 112 14.02 -4.93 -7.95
C LEU A 112 14.02 -4.11 -6.64
N GLN A 113 14.76 -3.00 -6.59
CA GLN A 113 14.71 -2.07 -5.48
C GLN A 113 13.34 -1.38 -5.38
N ALA A 114 12.73 -1.01 -6.51
CA ALA A 114 11.39 -0.42 -6.53
C ALA A 114 10.32 -1.41 -6.02
N ASP A 115 10.41 -2.68 -6.44
CA ASP A 115 9.53 -3.75 -5.98
C ASP A 115 9.57 -3.96 -4.47
N PHE A 116 10.70 -3.62 -3.83
CA PHE A 116 10.82 -3.70 -2.38
C PHE A 116 10.04 -2.60 -1.65
N ASP A 117 9.97 -1.37 -2.18
CA ASP A 117 9.54 -0.21 -1.38
C ASP A 117 8.51 0.73 -2.01
N SER A 118 8.40 0.81 -3.33
CA SER A 118 7.65 1.88 -4.01
C SER A 118 6.66 1.39 -5.06
N ALA A 119 6.86 0.20 -5.59
CA ALA A 119 5.91 -0.49 -6.47
C ALA A 119 4.85 -1.26 -5.65
N LEU A 120 5.28 -2.00 -4.61
CA LEU A 120 4.46 -2.70 -3.62
C LEU A 120 3.57 -3.82 -4.19
N ASP A 121 2.25 -3.61 -4.19
CA ASP A 121 1.26 -4.59 -4.63
C ASP A 121 1.29 -4.73 -6.16
N ALA A 122 1.59 -3.63 -6.88
CA ALA A 122 2.04 -3.69 -8.26
C ALA A 122 3.56 -3.95 -8.30
N ARG A 123 4.02 -4.67 -9.30
CA ARG A 123 5.43 -5.09 -9.42
C ARG A 123 5.91 -5.07 -10.85
N TYR A 124 7.21 -4.90 -11.01
CA TYR A 124 7.86 -5.15 -12.29
C TYR A 124 8.04 -6.65 -12.52
N ALA A 125 7.72 -7.11 -13.72
CA ALA A 125 7.89 -8.51 -14.10
C ALA A 125 8.39 -8.62 -15.53
N VAL A 126 9.17 -9.66 -15.81
CA VAL A 126 9.62 -9.98 -17.18
C VAL A 126 8.93 -11.25 -17.65
N ALA A 127 8.26 -11.16 -18.80
CA ALA A 127 7.67 -12.31 -19.47
C ALA A 127 7.64 -12.05 -20.98
N HIS A 128 7.95 -13.09 -21.77
CA HIS A 128 7.98 -13.02 -23.23
C HIS A 128 8.82 -11.84 -23.78
N GLU A 129 10.00 -11.61 -23.20
CA GLU A 129 10.91 -10.52 -23.58
C GLU A 129 10.35 -9.10 -23.38
N ILE A 130 9.24 -8.96 -22.66
CA ILE A 130 8.63 -7.68 -22.30
C ILE A 130 8.77 -7.44 -20.80
N LEU A 131 9.15 -6.21 -20.43
CA LEU A 131 9.00 -5.67 -19.09
C LEU A 131 7.54 -5.24 -18.90
N TRP A 132 6.93 -5.75 -17.84
CA TRP A 132 5.55 -5.49 -17.46
C TRP A 132 5.51 -4.74 -16.13
N SER A 133 4.55 -3.84 -16.00
CA SER A 133 3.94 -3.54 -14.72
C SER A 133 2.80 -4.54 -14.52
N ALA A 134 2.76 -5.22 -13.38
CA ALA A 134 1.75 -6.23 -13.09
C ALA A 134 1.25 -6.15 -11.65
N TYR A 135 -0.06 -6.31 -11.46
CA TYR A 135 -0.70 -6.50 -10.16
C TYR A 135 -1.35 -7.87 -10.14
N ILE A 136 -1.06 -8.70 -9.15
CA ILE A 136 -1.53 -10.09 -9.06
C ILE A 136 -2.31 -10.28 -7.77
N HIS A 137 -3.54 -10.77 -7.87
CA HIS A 137 -4.42 -10.93 -6.71
C HIS A 137 -5.41 -12.09 -6.87
N PRO A 138 -5.86 -12.73 -5.78
CA PRO A 138 -6.99 -13.65 -5.82
C PRO A 138 -8.27 -12.97 -6.30
N LEU A 139 -9.06 -13.63 -7.15
CA LEU A 139 -10.32 -13.08 -7.65
C LEU A 139 -11.37 -13.05 -6.55
N ALA A 140 -11.47 -14.14 -5.78
CA ALA A 140 -12.46 -14.33 -4.72
C ALA A 140 -12.29 -13.41 -3.51
N ALA A 141 -11.15 -12.74 -3.36
CA ALA A 141 -10.92 -11.75 -2.30
C ALA A 141 -11.09 -10.31 -2.79
N LEU A 142 -11.30 -10.12 -4.09
CA LEU A 142 -11.33 -8.80 -4.70
C LEU A 142 -12.68 -8.11 -4.47
N HIS A 143 -12.64 -6.82 -4.19
CA HIS A 143 -13.81 -5.93 -4.12
C HIS A 143 -13.58 -4.68 -4.98
N ASP A 144 -14.63 -3.92 -5.28
CA ASP A 144 -14.60 -2.80 -6.25
C ASP A 144 -13.43 -1.83 -6.04
N ARG A 145 -13.29 -1.29 -4.82
CA ARG A 145 -12.20 -0.34 -4.51
C ARG A 145 -10.82 -0.94 -4.73
N GLN A 146 -10.61 -2.20 -4.37
CA GLN A 146 -9.32 -2.87 -4.55
C GLN A 146 -9.05 -3.14 -6.03
N PHE A 147 -10.07 -3.55 -6.79
CA PHE A 147 -9.93 -3.75 -8.23
C PHE A 147 -9.57 -2.45 -8.96
N ILE A 148 -10.28 -1.37 -8.68
CA ILE A 148 -10.00 -0.05 -9.27
C ILE A 148 -8.61 0.43 -8.84
N SER A 149 -8.24 0.24 -7.58
CA SER A 149 -6.90 0.56 -7.07
C SER A 149 -5.81 -0.26 -7.77
N ALA A 150 -6.04 -1.56 -8.01
CA ALA A 150 -5.11 -2.44 -8.71
C ALA A 150 -4.82 -1.94 -10.13
N ILE A 151 -5.87 -1.52 -10.86
CA ILE A 151 -5.72 -0.90 -12.19
C ILE A 151 -4.89 0.38 -12.10
N GLY A 152 -5.27 1.30 -11.21
CA GLY A 152 -4.56 2.56 -11.02
C GLY A 152 -3.09 2.38 -10.66
N GLN A 153 -2.79 1.46 -9.74
CA GLN A 153 -1.43 1.12 -9.33
C GLN A 153 -0.59 0.54 -10.47
N THR A 154 -1.17 -0.36 -11.27
CA THR A 154 -0.48 -0.97 -12.42
C THR A 154 -0.15 0.08 -13.48
N VAL A 155 -1.12 0.95 -13.81
CA VAL A 155 -0.95 2.04 -14.78
C VAL A 155 0.08 3.05 -14.28
N ASN A 156 -0.02 3.49 -13.03
CA ASN A 156 0.90 4.47 -12.47
C ASN A 156 2.34 3.95 -12.37
N LEU A 157 2.52 2.66 -12.03
CA LEU A 157 3.84 2.05 -12.02
C LEU A 157 4.46 2.04 -13.42
N ALA A 158 3.67 1.80 -14.47
CA ALA A 158 4.13 1.90 -15.85
C ALA A 158 4.47 3.35 -16.25
N LEU A 159 3.62 4.32 -15.91
CA LEU A 159 3.83 5.74 -16.23
C LEU A 159 5.05 6.35 -15.51
N THR A 160 5.38 5.84 -14.33
CA THR A 160 6.51 6.34 -13.52
C THR A 160 7.80 5.56 -13.73
N TYR A 161 7.79 4.53 -14.57
CA TYR A 161 9.02 3.85 -15.01
C TYR A 161 10.01 4.87 -15.60
N GLY A 162 11.29 4.76 -15.25
CA GLY A 162 12.32 5.71 -15.63
C GLY A 162 12.40 6.97 -14.75
N THR A 163 11.43 7.22 -13.87
CA THR A 163 11.39 8.40 -12.99
C THR A 163 11.31 8.00 -11.51
N SER A 164 10.12 7.99 -10.91
CA SER A 164 9.91 7.67 -9.49
C SER A 164 9.71 6.18 -9.21
N TYR A 165 9.40 5.37 -10.22
CA TYR A 165 9.17 3.92 -10.12
C TYR A 165 8.16 3.55 -9.01
N THR A 166 7.01 4.21 -8.98
CA THR A 166 6.02 4.05 -7.91
C THR A 166 4.63 3.71 -8.42
N SER A 167 3.92 2.84 -7.71
CA SER A 167 2.51 2.57 -7.96
C SER A 167 1.59 3.69 -7.43
N GLY A 168 2.10 4.60 -6.60
CA GLY A 168 1.35 5.75 -6.07
C GLY A 168 0.33 5.44 -4.98
N ALA A 169 0.23 4.19 -4.52
CA ALA A 169 -0.58 3.84 -3.36
C ALA A 169 0.11 4.24 -2.06
N LEU A 170 1.28 3.66 -1.80
CA LEU A 170 2.11 3.92 -0.63
C LEU A 170 3.60 3.83 -1.03
N VAL A 171 4.48 4.41 -0.24
CA VAL A 171 5.92 4.11 -0.31
C VAL A 171 6.36 3.63 1.06
N PHE A 172 6.80 2.38 1.15
CA PHE A 172 7.32 1.83 2.39
C PHE A 172 8.70 2.41 2.68
N GLY A 173 8.93 2.71 3.96
CA GLY A 173 10.27 3.12 4.42
C GLY A 173 11.23 1.94 4.44
N GLY A 174 12.54 2.24 4.44
CA GLY A 174 13.60 1.23 4.57
C GLY A 174 14.14 0.68 3.25
N GLY A 175 13.57 1.09 2.10
CA GLY A 175 14.16 0.85 0.78
C GLY A 175 14.97 2.02 0.22
N ASP A 176 15.49 1.82 -0.98
CA ASP A 176 16.43 2.73 -1.64
C ASP A 176 15.75 3.87 -2.41
N SER A 177 14.49 3.72 -2.82
CA SER A 177 13.85 4.58 -3.83
C SER A 177 13.76 6.04 -3.38
N GLN A 178 13.38 6.29 -2.13
CA GLN A 178 13.31 7.65 -1.57
C GLN A 178 14.68 8.32 -1.47
N GLN A 179 15.75 7.55 -1.23
CA GLN A 179 17.10 8.10 -1.17
C GLN A 179 17.62 8.41 -2.57
N LEU A 180 17.41 7.49 -3.52
CA LEU A 180 17.82 7.66 -4.91
C LEU A 180 17.14 8.87 -5.56
N LEU A 181 15.83 9.03 -5.40
CA LEU A 181 15.06 10.16 -5.95
C LEU A 181 15.59 11.51 -5.42
N ARG A 182 15.86 11.58 -4.10
CA ARG A 182 16.43 12.79 -3.49
C ARG A 182 17.83 13.12 -4.03
N ARG A 183 18.69 12.12 -4.20
CA ARG A 183 20.03 12.31 -4.79
C ARG A 183 19.94 12.81 -6.23
N GLN A 184 19.11 12.18 -7.06
CA GLN A 184 18.89 12.59 -8.45
C GLN A 184 18.42 14.05 -8.57
N LEU A 185 17.48 14.47 -7.72
CA LEU A 185 17.02 15.87 -7.69
C LEU A 185 18.16 16.84 -7.36
N ILE A 186 18.98 16.52 -6.36
CA ILE A 186 20.13 17.34 -5.98
C ILE A 186 21.11 17.44 -7.15
N ASP A 187 21.43 16.34 -7.81
CA ASP A 187 22.37 16.29 -8.94
C ASP A 187 21.86 17.11 -10.14
N GLU A 188 20.56 17.00 -10.47
CA GLU A 188 19.90 17.79 -11.50
C GLU A 188 19.94 19.30 -11.20
N LEU A 189 19.67 19.70 -9.95
CA LEU A 189 19.74 21.10 -9.53
C LEU A 189 21.18 21.64 -9.60
N GLN A 190 22.17 20.87 -9.18
CA GLN A 190 23.58 21.25 -9.30
C GLN A 190 24.00 21.40 -10.76
N LYS A 191 23.57 20.49 -11.64
CA LYS A 191 23.85 20.56 -13.09
C LYS A 191 23.21 21.80 -13.72
N LYS A 192 21.97 22.13 -13.37
CA LYS A 192 21.28 23.34 -13.88
C LYS A 192 21.92 24.62 -13.37
N GLY A 193 22.28 24.69 -12.09
CA GLY A 193 22.90 25.89 -11.49
C GLY A 193 24.34 26.17 -11.94
N ARG A 194 25.07 25.16 -12.43
CA ARG A 194 26.44 25.30 -12.95
C ARG A 194 26.54 25.51 -14.45
N LYS A 195 25.44 25.39 -15.20
CA LYS A 195 25.40 25.82 -16.60
C LYS A 195 25.38 27.35 -16.62
N ALA A 196 26.56 27.93 -16.71
CA ALA A 196 26.84 29.32 -17.07
C ALA A 196 27.47 29.36 -18.47
#